data_AF-A0A4P9YA21-F1
#
_entry.id   AF-A0A4P9YA21-F1
#
_cell.length_a   1.000
_cell.length_b   1.000
_cell.length_c   1.000
_cell.angle_alpha   90.00
_cell.angle_beta   90.00
_cell.angle_gamma   90.00
#
_symmetry.space_group_name_H-M   'P 1'
#
loop_
_entity.id
_entity.type
_entity.pdbx_description
1 polymer ?
#
loop_
_entity_poly.entity_id
_entity_poly.type
_entity_poly.pdbx_seq_one_letter_code
_entity_poly.pdbx_strand_id
1 'polypeptide(L)'
;EIERILNHRQNKETKEDEYYVQWKGLPSTENEWVKTSDFQDLDIIRKYWNAGKRQRKNSHQFRRRLNCRLKLTNCITLPTLLKILLTVLISIN
;
A
#
# COMPACT_ATOMS: atom_id res chain seq x y z
N GLU A 1 19.77 19.28 9.95
CA GLU A 1 18.29 19.32 10.00
C GLU A 1 17.74 18.17 9.15
N ILE A 2 16.72 17.46 9.64
CA ILE A 2 16.15 16.29 8.95
C ILE A 2 15.11 16.80 7.92
N GLU A 3 15.24 16.38 6.67
CA GLU A 3 14.30 16.76 5.61
C GLU A 3 13.03 15.91 5.68
N ARG A 4 13.20 14.58 5.73
CA ARG A 4 12.07 13.64 5.75
C ARG A 4 12.48 12.27 6.29
N ILE A 5 11.48 11.56 6.81
CA ILE A 5 11.60 10.14 7.18
C ILE A 5 11.12 9.29 6.01
N LEU A 6 11.97 8.39 5.55
CA LEU A 6 11.69 7.47 4.45
C LEU A 6 11.08 6.16 4.95
N ASN A 7 11.59 5.64 6.06
CA ASN A 7 11.15 4.38 6.62
C ASN A 7 11.28 4.36 8.15
N HIS A 8 10.65 3.40 8.80
CA HIS A 8 10.84 3.09 10.22
C HIS A 8 10.98 1.58 10.40
N ARG A 9 11.70 1.18 11.44
CA ARG A 9 11.79 -0.21 11.89
C ARG A 9 11.93 -0.24 13.40
N GLN A 10 11.48 -1.33 14.00
CA GLN A 10 11.80 -1.62 15.39
C GLN A 10 13.07 -2.46 15.44
N ASN A 11 14.06 -2.03 16.20
CA ASN A 11 15.24 -2.82 16.47
C ASN A 11 14.85 -3.99 17.40
N LYS A 12 15.16 -5.23 17.01
CA LYS A 12 14.76 -6.42 17.77
C LYS A 12 15.51 -6.58 19.09
N GLU A 13 16.75 -6.06 19.15
CA GLU A 13 17.62 -6.19 20.31
C GLU A 13 17.31 -5.14 21.35
N THR A 14 17.25 -3.86 20.95
CA THR A 14 16.98 -2.75 21.86
C THR A 14 15.49 -2.52 22.10
N LYS A 15 14.61 -3.08 21.25
CA LYS A 15 13.16 -2.80 21.19
C LYS A 15 12.80 -1.35 20.90
N GLU A 16 13.77 -0.54 20.49
CA GLU A 16 13.59 0.87 20.15
C GLU A 16 13.19 1.05 18.68
N ASP A 17 12.46 2.12 18.40
CA ASP A 17 12.14 2.52 17.03
C ASP A 17 13.31 3.33 16.43
N GLU A 18 13.75 2.87 15.26
CA GLU A 18 14.73 3.53 14.41
C GLU A 18 14.04 4.03 13.13
N TYR A 19 14.48 5.20 12.67
CA TYR A 19 13.92 5.88 11.50
C TYR A 19 15.00 6.11 10.46
N TYR A 20 14.71 5.74 9.22
CA TYR A 20 15.59 6.00 8.10
C TYR A 20 15.35 7.42 7.58
N VAL A 21 16.33 8.29 7.77
CA VAL A 21 16.20 9.74 7.52
C VAL A 21 16.92 10.16 6.25
N GLN A 22 16.34 11.15 5.57
CA GLN A 22 17.00 11.94 4.54
C GLN A 22 17.38 13.29 5.15
N TRP A 23 18.65 13.64 5.05
CA TRP A 23 19.17 14.92 5.50
C TRP A 23 18.98 16.01 4.46
N LYS A 24 18.70 17.23 4.92
CA LYS A 24 18.51 18.40 4.07
C LYS A 24 19.83 18.80 3.42
N GLY A 25 19.86 18.85 2.10
CA GLY A 25 21.04 19.29 1.33
C GLY A 25 22.15 18.24 1.21
N LEU A 26 21.94 17.03 1.72
CA LEU A 26 22.85 15.90 1.50
C LEU A 26 22.23 14.91 0.52
N PRO A 27 23.06 14.16 -0.23
CA PRO A 27 22.57 13.12 -1.13
C PRO A 27 21.97 11.95 -0.34
N SER A 28 21.23 11.09 -1.02
CA SER A 28 20.63 9.89 -0.42
C SER A 28 21.64 8.86 0.07
N THR A 29 22.91 9.00 -0.30
CA THR A 29 24.01 8.15 0.18
C THR A 29 24.29 8.36 1.67
N GLU A 30 24.02 9.57 2.18
CA GLU A 30 24.18 9.94 3.60
C GLU A 30 22.96 9.54 4.44
N ASN A 31 22.00 8.81 3.87
CA ASN A 31 20.80 8.42 4.58
C ASN A 31 21.13 7.33 5.59
N GLU A 32 20.73 7.56 6.83
CA GLU A 32 21.09 6.71 7.96
C GLU A 32 19.88 6.36 8.83
N TRP A 33 20.05 5.34 9.66
CA TRP A 33 19.08 4.94 10.67
C TRP A 33 19.37 5.68 11.97
N VAL A 34 18.43 6.51 12.39
CA VAL A 34 18.54 7.36 13.58
C VAL A 34 17.53 6.88 14.62
N LYS A 35 17.94 6.79 15.88
CA LYS A 35 17.07 6.37 16.97
C LYS A 35 16.12 7.48 17.36
N THR A 36 14.95 7.13 17.89
CA THR A 36 13.96 8.11 18.40
C THR A 36 14.58 9.12 19.37
N SER A 37 15.49 8.67 20.24
CA SER A 37 16.17 9.50 21.25
C SER A 37 17.07 10.58 20.67
N ASP A 38 17.54 10.41 19.43
CA ASP A 38 18.45 11.35 18.76
C ASP A 38 17.69 12.45 17.99
N PHE A 39 16.35 12.34 17.90
CA PHE A 39 15.52 13.36 17.27
C PHE A 39 15.36 14.56 18.20
N GLN A 40 15.75 15.74 17.71
CA GLN A 40 15.45 17.00 18.40
C GLN A 40 13.98 17.42 18.25
N ASP A 41 13.36 17.09 17.11
CA ASP A 41 11.97 17.45 16.81
C ASP A 41 11.10 16.20 16.64
N LEU A 42 10.09 16.05 17.50
CA LEU A 42 9.13 14.95 17.46
C LEU A 42 7.99 15.21 16.44
N ASP A 43 7.83 16.44 15.95
CA ASP A 43 6.77 16.76 14.99
C ASP A 43 7.01 16.08 13.64
N ILE A 44 8.27 15.87 13.24
CA ILE A 44 8.60 15.14 12.01
C ILE A 44 8.14 13.67 12.08
N ILE A 45 8.34 13.03 13.24
CA ILE A 45 7.88 11.67 13.51
C ILE A 45 6.35 11.63 13.47
N ARG A 46 5.69 12.60 14.13
CA ARG A 46 4.22 12.71 14.12
C ARG A 46 3.67 12.85 12.69
N LYS A 47 4.30 13.69 11.86
CA LYS A 47 3.91 13.88 10.44
C LYS A 47 4.04 12.58 9.66
N TYR A 48 5.14 11.84 9.84
CA TYR A 48 5.37 10.55 9.20
C TYR A 48 4.25 9.54 9.50
N TRP A 49 3.92 9.35 10.78
CA TRP A 49 2.86 8.41 11.20
C TRP A 49 1.46 8.83 10.72
N ASN A 50 1.17 10.13 10.71
CA ASN A 50 -0.09 10.65 10.21
C ASN A 50 -0.26 10.42 8.70
N ALA A 51 0.82 10.54 7.92
CA ALA A 51 0.80 10.24 6.49
C ALA A 51 0.49 8.75 6.22
N GLY A 52 1.12 7.83 6.96
CA GLY A 52 0.86 6.39 6.83
C GLY A 52 -0.60 6.00 7.14
N LYS A 53 -1.23 6.64 8.14
CA LYS A 53 -2.65 6.40 8.47
C LYS A 53 -3.58 6.79 7.32
N ARG A 54 -3.29 7.88 6.60
CA ARG A 54 -4.09 8.33 5.44
C ARG A 54 -4.02 7.33 4.29
N GLN A 55 -2.84 6.78 4.01
CA GLN A 55 -2.66 5.78 2.96
C GLN A 55 -3.45 4.49 3.23
N ARG A 56 -3.47 4.01 4.49
CA ARG A 56 -4.27 2.83 4.89
C ARG A 56 -5.78 3.05 4.76
N LYS A 57 -6.28 4.24 5.13
CA LYS A 57 -7.70 4.58 4.98
C LYS A 57 -8.12 4.64 3.50
N ASN A 58 -7.32 5.28 2.65
CA ASN A 58 -7.61 5.39 1.21
C ASN A 58 -7.60 4.01 0.53
N SER A 59 -6.62 3.16 0.84
CA SER A 59 -6.54 1.80 0.28
C SER A 59 -7.67 0.90 0.81
N HIS A 60 -8.07 1.03 2.08
CA HIS A 60 -9.25 0.33 2.61
C HIS A 60 -10.55 0.81 1.92
N GLN A 61 -10.72 2.11 1.74
CA GLN A 61 -11.86 2.69 1.02
C GLN A 61 -11.88 2.22 -0.45
N PHE A 62 -10.73 2.17 -1.11
CA PHE A 62 -10.57 1.67 -2.47
C PHE A 62 -10.94 0.18 -2.57
N ARG A 63 -10.45 -0.67 -1.64
CA ARG A 63 -10.84 -2.09 -1.56
C ARG A 63 -12.34 -2.26 -1.34
N ARG A 64 -12.96 -1.45 -0.46
CA ARG A 64 -14.43 -1.48 -0.27
C ARG A 64 -15.18 -1.10 -1.55
N ARG A 65 -14.70 -0.11 -2.31
CA ARG A 65 -15.30 0.28 -3.60
C ARG A 65 -15.17 -0.81 -4.66
N LEU A 66 -14.03 -1.49 -4.76
CA LEU A 66 -13.84 -2.62 -5.68
C LEU A 66 -14.76 -3.81 -5.33
N ASN A 67 -15.04 -4.03 -4.05
CA ASN A 67 -15.97 -5.07 -3.60
C ASN A 67 -17.43 -4.81 -4.02
N CYS A 68 -17.82 -3.55 -4.25
CA CYS A 68 -19.11 -3.23 -4.85
C CYS A 68 -19.11 -3.36 -6.38
N ARG A 69 -17.94 -3.26 -7.03
CA ARG A 69 -17.81 -3.30 -8.50
C ARG A 69 -17.68 -4.72 -9.07
N LEU A 70 -16.98 -5.61 -8.37
CA LEU A 70 -16.87 -7.03 -8.76
C LEU A 70 -18.15 -7.85 -8.46
N LYS A 71 -19.03 -7.35 -7.60
CA LYS A 71 -20.37 -7.95 -7.41
C LYS A 71 -21.24 -7.85 -8.67
N LEU A 72 -20.99 -6.88 -9.56
CA LEU A 72 -21.76 -6.69 -10.78
C LEU A 72 -21.25 -7.53 -11.96
N THR A 73 -20.05 -8.10 -11.89
CA THR A 73 -19.48 -8.92 -12.99
C THR A 73 -19.77 -10.41 -12.86
N ASN A 74 -20.24 -10.89 -11.69
CA ASN A 74 -20.67 -12.28 -11.52
C ASN A 74 -22.16 -12.51 -11.85
N CYS A 75 -22.88 -11.51 -12.36
CA CYS A 75 -24.27 -11.67 -12.77
C CYS A 75 -24.42 -11.94 -14.28
N ILE A 76 -23.37 -11.82 -15.10
CA ILE A 76 -23.46 -12.02 -16.55
C ILE A 76 -22.15 -12.57 -17.11
N THR A 77 -21.89 -13.87 -17.00
CA THR A 77 -21.18 -14.68 -18.03
C THR A 77 -21.13 -16.14 -17.60
N LEU A 78 -22.10 -16.93 -18.05
CA LEU A 78 -21.97 -18.36 -18.41
C LEU A 78 -23.31 -18.90 -18.98
N PRO A 79 -23.83 -18.31 -20.08
CA PRO A 79 -24.58 -19.19 -20.99
C PRO A 79 -24.22 -19.04 -22.48
N THR A 80 -23.34 -18.12 -22.87
CA THR A 80 -23.03 -17.90 -24.29
C THR A 80 -22.09 -18.96 -24.87
N LEU A 81 -21.15 -19.48 -24.08
CA LEU A 81 -20.24 -20.55 -24.53
C LEU A 81 -20.96 -21.91 -24.71
N LEU A 82 -21.98 -22.20 -23.90
CA LEU A 82 -22.80 -23.41 -24.08
C LEU A 82 -23.74 -23.28 -25.30
N LYS A 83 -24.21 -22.07 -25.63
CA LYS A 83 -25.04 -21.82 -26.81
C LYS A 83 -24.29 -22.04 -28.12
N ILE A 84 -23.02 -21.61 -28.21
CA ILE A 84 -22.21 -21.78 -29.44
C ILE A 84 -21.89 -23.26 -29.68
N LEU A 85 -21.57 -24.03 -28.62
CA LEU A 85 -21.25 -25.45 -28.75
C LEU A 85 -22.48 -26.29 -29.18
N LEU A 86 -23.69 -25.93 -28.72
CA LEU A 86 -24.92 -26.62 -29.13
C LEU A 86 -25.29 -26.36 -30.59
N THR A 87 -25.08 -25.15 -31.11
CA THR A 87 -25.36 -24.82 -32.52
C THR A 87 -24.46 -25.56 -33.51
N VAL A 88 -23.21 -25.83 -33.16
CA VAL A 88 -22.28 -26.56 -34.04
C VAL A 88 -22.60 -28.06 -34.07
N LEU A 89 -23.07 -28.65 -32.96
CA LEU A 89 -23.44 -30.08 -32.90
C LEU A 89 -24.74 -30.41 -33.67
N ILE A 90 -25.64 -29.45 -33.84
CA ILE A 90 -26.91 -29.65 -34.56
C ILE A 90 -26.71 -29.54 -36.10
N SER A 91 -25.66 -28.88 -36.57
CA SER A 91 -25.40 -28.72 -38.02
C SER A 91 -24.64 -29.88 -38.68
N ILE A 92 -24.22 -30.90 -37.91
CA ILE A 92 -23.46 -32.06 -38.40
C ILE A 92 -24.29 -33.36 -38.29
N ASN A 93 -25.62 -33.27 -38.19
CA ASN A 93 -26.55 -34.40 -38.26
C ASN A 93 -27.54 -34.20 -39.40
#